data_AF-A0A8T4DQ00-F1
#
_entry.id   AF-A0A8T4DQ00-F1
#
_cell.length_a   1.000
_cell.length_b   1.000
_cell.length_c   1.000
_cell.angle_alpha   90.00
_cell.angle_beta   90.00
_cell.angle_gamma   90.00
#
_symmetry.space_group_name_H-M   'P 1'
#
loop_
_entity.id
_entity.type
_entity.pdbx_description
1 polymer ?
#
loop_
_entity_poly.entity_id
_entity_poly.type
_entity_poly.pdbx_seq_one_letter_code
_entity_poly.pdbx_strand_id
1 'polypeptide(L)'
;MRMPKRYGESRRDPCPFCGRQATATSEQGVPVCTSHKSAVLPEMKCVCGSYLEMKKGKFGVFYTCIDCGNLSSAKVFEFNEVRDVSGVKQGPEKKASLQDKNPEPARRSLFASVPEKKNPREIVVRADDPFYCS
;
A
#
# COMPACT_ATOMS: atom_id res chain seq x y z
N MET A 1 -33.94 -9.59 5.94
CA MET A 1 -32.73 -10.07 6.64
C MET A 1 -32.04 -8.85 7.27
N ARG A 2 -31.86 -8.81 8.60
CA ARG A 2 -31.27 -7.65 9.31
C ARG A 2 -29.85 -7.99 9.75
N MET A 3 -28.85 -7.42 9.08
CA MET A 3 -27.45 -7.57 9.51
C MET A 3 -27.18 -6.66 10.73
N PRO A 4 -26.67 -7.19 11.85
CA PRO A 4 -26.32 -6.40 13.01
C PRO A 4 -25.08 -5.53 12.75
N LYS A 5 -25.01 -4.36 13.39
CA LYS A 5 -23.82 -3.50 13.32
C LYS A 5 -22.64 -4.21 13.99
N ARG A 6 -21.53 -4.36 13.26
CA ARG A 6 -20.27 -4.84 13.82
C ARG A 6 -19.47 -3.64 14.33
N TYR A 7 -19.32 -3.55 15.64
CA TYR A 7 -18.51 -2.51 16.27
C TYR A 7 -17.04 -2.96 16.28
N GLY A 8 -16.12 -2.02 16.11
CA GLY A 8 -14.67 -2.30 16.10
C GLY A 8 -14.05 -2.49 14.71
N GLU A 9 -14.82 -2.40 13.63
CA GLU A 9 -14.27 -2.40 12.28
C GLU A 9 -13.75 -1.00 11.93
N SER A 10 -12.42 -0.87 11.78
CA SER A 10 -11.77 0.35 11.35
C SER A 10 -11.57 0.36 9.83
N ARG A 11 -11.79 1.52 9.21
CA ARG A 11 -11.53 1.71 7.77
C ARG A 11 -10.04 1.55 7.50
N ARG A 12 -9.68 0.60 6.63
CA ARG A 12 -8.32 0.41 6.12
C ARG A 12 -8.27 0.88 4.69
N ASP A 13 -7.59 2.00 4.44
CA ASP A 13 -7.35 2.49 3.09
C ASP A 13 -6.02 1.92 2.57
N PRO A 14 -6.03 1.08 1.52
CA PRO A 14 -4.81 0.56 0.91
C PRO A 14 -4.11 1.63 0.06
N CYS A 15 -2.78 1.54 -0.03
CA CYS A 15 -1.97 2.37 -0.90
C CYS A 15 -2.20 1.97 -2.37
N PRO A 16 -2.48 2.93 -3.28
CA PRO A 16 -2.77 2.64 -4.68
C PRO A 16 -1.58 2.11 -5.48
N PHE A 17 -0.35 2.26 -4.98
CA PHE A 17 0.87 1.82 -5.66
C PHE A 17 1.29 0.39 -5.30
N CYS A 18 1.13 -0.01 -4.03
CA CYS A 18 1.65 -1.29 -3.53
C CYS A 18 0.65 -2.14 -2.74
N GLY A 19 -0.58 -1.66 -2.55
CA GLY A 19 -1.64 -2.36 -1.82
C GLY A 19 -1.43 -2.49 -0.30
N ARG A 20 -0.29 -2.03 0.24
CA ARG A 20 -0.05 -2.00 1.70
C ARG A 20 -0.91 -0.95 2.37
N GLN A 21 -1.14 -1.08 3.68
CA GLN A 21 -1.91 -0.09 4.44
C GLN A 21 -1.27 1.30 4.31
N ALA A 22 -2.09 2.30 3.95
CA ALA A 22 -1.65 3.69 3.89
C ALA A 22 -1.41 4.23 5.30
N THR A 23 -0.25 4.85 5.51
CA THR A 23 0.16 5.43 6.79
C THR A 23 0.48 6.92 6.67
N ALA A 24 0.65 7.41 5.45
CA ALA A 24 0.94 8.80 5.14
C ALA A 24 0.02 9.31 4.03
N THR A 25 0.01 10.62 3.85
CA THR A 25 -0.71 11.28 2.76
C THR A 25 0.32 11.94 1.84
N SER A 26 0.15 11.79 0.52
CA SER A 26 0.96 12.51 -0.46
C SER A 26 0.60 14.01 -0.47
N GLU A 27 1.41 14.83 -1.13
CA GLU A 27 1.12 16.26 -1.31
C GLU A 27 -0.23 16.51 -2.01
N GLN A 28 -0.60 15.58 -2.90
CA GLN A 28 -1.88 15.54 -3.61
C GLN A 28 -3.07 15.11 -2.74
N GLY A 29 -2.84 14.71 -1.49
CA GLY A 29 -3.89 14.28 -0.55
C GLY A 29 -4.25 12.79 -0.63
N VAL A 30 -3.53 12.01 -1.45
CA VAL A 30 -3.82 10.59 -1.67
C VAL A 30 -3.20 9.76 -0.53
N PRO A 31 -3.94 8.80 0.06
CA PRO A 31 -3.40 7.91 1.08
C PRO A 31 -2.35 6.97 0.47
N VAL A 32 -1.11 7.05 0.96
CA VAL A 32 0.04 6.29 0.47
C VAL A 32 0.83 5.69 1.64
N CYS A 33 1.65 4.68 1.37
CA CYS A 33 2.62 4.20 2.35
C CYS A 33 3.79 5.18 2.48
N THR A 34 4.59 5.05 3.55
CA THR A 34 5.77 5.89 3.79
C THR A 34 6.77 5.89 2.64
N SER A 35 6.93 4.76 1.92
CA SER A 35 7.82 4.66 0.76
C SER A 35 7.37 5.48 -0.45
N HIS A 36 6.08 5.76 -0.58
CA HIS A 36 5.50 6.47 -1.74
C HIS A 36 4.98 7.85 -1.35
N LYS A 37 5.46 8.43 -0.24
CA LYS A 37 5.04 9.76 0.21
C LYS A 37 5.39 10.87 -0.80
N SER A 38 6.53 10.71 -1.49
CA SER A 38 6.99 11.60 -2.56
C SER A 38 6.46 11.23 -3.95
N ALA A 39 5.64 10.18 -4.06
CA ALA A 39 5.04 9.81 -5.33
C ALA A 39 3.92 10.77 -5.70
N VAL A 40 3.94 11.18 -6.96
CA VAL A 40 2.93 12.05 -7.57
C VAL A 40 2.15 11.19 -8.56
N LEU A 41 0.83 11.20 -8.46
CA LEU A 41 -0.01 10.51 -9.42
C LEU A 41 -0.05 11.30 -10.73
N PRO A 42 0.05 10.63 -11.89
CA PRO A 42 -0.09 11.26 -13.19
C PRO A 42 -1.54 11.72 -13.43
N GLU A 43 -1.73 12.52 -14.48
CA GLU A 43 -3.05 12.85 -14.98
C GLU A 43 -3.75 11.59 -15.51
N MET A 44 -4.98 11.36 -15.05
CA MET A 44 -5.75 10.15 -15.32
C MET A 44 -6.91 10.49 -16.25
N LYS A 45 -7.30 9.54 -17.10
CA LYS A 45 -8.45 9.71 -18.01
C LYS A 45 -9.66 8.98 -17.45
N CYS A 46 -10.84 9.53 -17.72
CA CYS A 46 -12.10 8.89 -17.47
C CYS A 46 -12.40 7.86 -18.58
N VAL A 47 -13.34 6.95 -18.34
CA VAL A 47 -13.83 5.99 -19.35
C VAL A 47 -14.43 6.71 -20.58
N CYS A 48 -14.94 7.93 -20.40
CA CYS A 48 -15.41 8.76 -21.51
C CYS A 48 -14.29 9.40 -22.35
N GLY A 49 -13.02 9.29 -21.93
CA GLY A 49 -11.88 9.89 -22.62
C GLY A 49 -11.51 11.30 -22.16
N SER A 50 -12.32 11.95 -21.33
CA SER A 50 -11.99 13.25 -20.74
C SER A 50 -10.94 13.12 -19.65
N TYR A 51 -10.26 14.24 -19.33
CA TYR A 51 -9.36 14.31 -18.19
C TYR A 51 -10.15 14.33 -16.86
N LEU A 52 -9.56 13.71 -15.83
CA LEU A 52 -10.08 13.73 -14.47
C LEU A 52 -9.36 14.79 -13.64
N GLU A 53 -10.12 15.72 -13.10
CA GLU A 53 -9.60 16.67 -12.12
C GLU A 53 -9.61 16.05 -10.73
N MET A 54 -8.46 16.07 -10.07
CA MET A 54 -8.35 15.57 -8.71
C MET A 54 -8.68 16.69 -7.70
N LYS A 55 -9.63 16.42 -6.80
CA LYS A 55 -10.09 17.36 -5.77
C LYS A 55 -10.02 16.73 -4.38
N LYS A 56 -9.74 17.54 -3.37
CA LYS A 56 -9.67 17.13 -1.95
C LYS A 56 -10.99 17.42 -1.25
N GLY A 57 -11.58 16.42 -0.61
CA GLY A 57 -12.78 16.55 0.21
C GLY A 57 -12.56 16.09 1.64
N LYS A 58 -13.59 16.23 2.49
CA LYS A 58 -13.55 15.82 3.91
C LYS A 58 -13.18 14.35 4.13
N PHE A 59 -13.59 13.48 3.20
CA PHE A 59 -13.44 12.03 3.31
C PHE A 59 -12.30 11.47 2.46
N GLY A 60 -11.46 12.34 1.89
CA GLY A 60 -10.35 11.98 1.02
C GLY A 60 -10.44 12.60 -0.36
N VAL A 61 -9.61 12.09 -1.26
CA VAL A 61 -9.51 12.54 -2.65
C VAL A 61 -10.64 11.94 -3.49
N PHE A 62 -11.24 12.77 -4.32
CA PHE A 62 -12.20 12.37 -5.34
C PHE A 62 -11.80 12.95 -6.68
N TYR A 63 -12.32 12.37 -7.76
CA TYR A 63 -12.05 12.82 -9.11
C TYR A 63 -13.33 13.36 -9.73
N THR A 64 -13.22 14.44 -10.50
CA THR A 64 -14.35 15.01 -11.24
C THR A 64 -14.06 14.98 -12.72
N CYS A 65 -14.93 14.30 -13.45
CA CYS A 65 -14.98 14.30 -14.90
C CYS A 65 -16.01 15.35 -15.35
N ILE A 66 -15.70 16.11 -16.41
CA ILE A 66 -16.63 17.11 -16.97
C ILE A 66 -17.90 16.43 -17.49
N ASP A 67 -17.77 15.26 -18.14
CA ASP A 67 -18.89 14.58 -18.81
C ASP A 67 -19.61 13.56 -17.91
N CYS A 68 -18.88 12.87 -17.02
CA CYS A 68 -19.40 11.80 -16.17
C CYS A 68 -19.71 12.24 -14.73
N GLY A 69 -19.22 13.41 -14.31
CA GLY A 69 -19.36 13.91 -12.95
C GLY A 69 -18.35 13.30 -11.96
N ASN A 70 -18.77 13.16 -10.70
CA ASN A 70 -17.88 12.81 -9.60
C ASN A 70 -17.66 11.30 -9.49
N LEU A 71 -16.40 10.89 -9.47
CA LEU A 71 -15.95 9.51 -9.31
C LEU A 71 -15.17 9.34 -8.01
N SER A 72 -15.41 8.21 -7.35
CA SER A 72 -14.62 7.78 -6.20
C SER A 72 -13.22 7.35 -6.64
N SER A 73 -12.21 7.61 -5.82
CA SER A 73 -10.83 7.20 -6.07
C SER A 73 -10.66 5.70 -6.35
N ALA A 74 -11.38 4.84 -5.62
CA ALA A 74 -11.38 3.39 -5.85
C ALA A 74 -11.69 3.03 -7.32
N LYS A 75 -12.81 3.52 -7.86
CA LYS A 75 -13.20 3.31 -9.26
C LYS A 75 -12.16 3.83 -10.25
N VAL A 76 -11.54 4.97 -9.95
CA VAL A 76 -10.55 5.57 -10.85
C VAL A 76 -9.27 4.73 -10.94
N PHE A 77 -8.86 4.12 -9.83
CA PHE A 77 -7.69 3.23 -9.77
C PHE A 77 -7.94 1.84 -10.37
N GLU A 78 -9.20 1.42 -10.53
CA GLU A 78 -9.53 0.15 -11.19
C GLU A 78 -9.27 0.19 -12.70
N PHE A 79 -9.53 1.31 -13.37
CA PHE A 79 -9.39 1.42 -14.82
C PHE A 79 -8.08 2.06 -15.29
N ASN A 80 -7.44 2.84 -14.42
CA ASN A 80 -6.19 3.51 -14.76
C ASN A 80 -5.02 2.84 -14.03
N GLU A 81 -3.98 2.49 -14.79
CA GLU A 81 -2.75 1.96 -14.23
C GLU A 81 -1.99 3.05 -13.47
N VAL A 82 -2.02 2.97 -12.14
CA VAL A 82 -1.28 3.90 -11.27
C VAL A 82 0.20 3.53 -11.31
N ARG A 83 1.02 4.38 -11.95
CA ARG A 83 2.49 4.26 -11.96
C ARG A 83 3.12 5.42 -11.22
N ASP A 84 4.13 5.15 -10.41
CA ASP A 84 4.92 6.17 -9.71
C ASP A 84 5.73 6.99 -10.73
N VAL A 85 5.37 8.27 -10.92
CA VAL A 85 6.09 9.16 -11.86
C VAL A 85 7.29 9.86 -11.22
N SER A 86 7.43 9.79 -9.89
CA SER A 86 8.47 10.49 -9.11
C SER A 86 9.89 9.96 -9.34
N GLY A 87 10.05 8.85 -10.07
CA GLY A 87 11.34 8.27 -10.44
C GLY A 87 11.86 8.62 -11.84
N VAL A 88 11.04 9.24 -12.71
CA VAL A 88 11.48 9.55 -14.09
C VAL A 88 12.22 10.88 -14.09
N LYS A 89 13.51 10.84 -13.77
CA LYS A 89 14.44 11.83 -14.30
C LYS A 89 14.34 11.72 -15.82
N GLN A 90 13.81 12.73 -16.50
CA GLN A 90 14.00 12.91 -17.94
C GLN A 90 15.50 13.17 -18.16
N GLY A 91 16.29 12.09 -18.21
CA GLY A 91 17.66 12.11 -18.69
C GLY A 91 17.63 11.98 -20.20
N PRO A 92 18.42 12.78 -20.95
CA PRO A 92 18.45 12.70 -22.39
C PRO A 92 18.94 11.32 -22.84
N GLU A 93 18.31 10.83 -23.90
CA GLU A 93 18.61 9.58 -24.60
C GLU A 93 20.13 9.46 -24.86
N LYS A 94 20.79 8.53 -24.17
CA LYS A 94 22.11 8.06 -24.58
C LYS A 94 21.96 6.69 -25.21
N LYS A 95 22.26 6.69 -26.51
CA LYS A 95 22.33 5.54 -27.40
C LYS A 95 23.18 4.42 -26.82
N ALA A 96 22.78 3.22 -27.21
CA ALA A 96 23.46 1.94 -27.09
C ALA A 96 24.98 1.98 -26.96
N SER A 97 25.49 1.19 -26.01
CA SER A 97 26.54 0.22 -26.34
C SER A 97 26.35 -1.01 -25.44
N LEU A 98 26.24 -2.17 -26.10
CA LEU A 98 26.41 -3.48 -25.48
C LEU A 98 27.75 -3.53 -24.75
N GLN A 99 27.78 -4.23 -23.61
CA GLN A 99 28.70 -5.36 -23.44
C GLN A 99 28.38 -6.15 -22.16
N ASP A 100 28.19 -7.46 -22.39
CA ASP A 100 28.30 -8.54 -21.43
C ASP A 100 29.46 -8.39 -20.45
N LYS A 101 29.21 -8.73 -19.18
CA LYS A 101 29.97 -9.75 -18.43
C LYS A 101 29.34 -9.99 -17.06
N ASN A 102 28.73 -11.17 -16.94
CA ASN A 102 28.50 -11.88 -15.70
C ASN A 102 29.86 -12.05 -14.96
N PRO A 103 29.91 -11.82 -13.65
CA PRO A 103 30.18 -12.99 -12.81
C PRO A 103 29.24 -13.08 -11.60
N GLU A 104 28.72 -14.29 -11.40
CA GLU A 104 27.99 -14.70 -10.21
C GLU A 104 28.72 -14.31 -8.92
N PRO A 105 28.04 -13.67 -7.95
CA PRO A 105 28.47 -13.76 -6.57
C PRO A 105 27.77 -14.95 -5.91
N ALA A 106 28.59 -15.99 -5.71
CA ALA A 106 28.49 -17.07 -4.73
C ALA A 106 27.25 -17.04 -3.82
N ARG A 107 26.39 -18.05 -4.01
CA ARG A 107 25.43 -18.52 -3.01
C ARG A 107 26.16 -18.84 -1.70
N ARG A 108 26.19 -17.91 -0.75
CA ARG A 108 26.31 -18.22 0.67
C ARG A 108 24.95 -18.05 1.31
N SER A 109 24.21 -19.15 1.35
CA SER A 109 23.01 -19.33 2.14
C SER A 109 23.36 -19.26 3.62
N LEU A 110 23.45 -18.04 4.16
CA LEU A 110 23.35 -17.79 5.59
C LEU A 110 21.87 -17.67 5.95
N PHE A 111 21.11 -18.76 5.74
CA PHE A 111 19.89 -18.94 6.52
C PHE A 111 20.34 -19.22 7.94
N ALA A 112 20.53 -18.17 8.72
CA ALA A 112 20.51 -18.26 10.16
C ALA A 112 19.17 -18.92 10.53
N SER A 113 19.24 -20.10 11.13
CA SER A 113 18.10 -20.85 11.66
C SER A 113 17.23 -19.90 12.48
N VAL A 114 16.02 -19.63 12.00
CA VAL A 114 14.98 -18.94 12.77
C VAL A 114 14.79 -19.73 14.07
N PRO A 115 14.97 -19.15 15.26
CA PRO A 115 14.67 -19.85 16.50
C PRO A 115 13.17 -20.17 16.53
N GLU A 116 12.83 -21.46 16.65
CA GLU A 116 11.46 -21.92 16.80
C GLU A 116 10.80 -21.18 17.98
N LYS A 117 9.71 -20.46 17.70
CA LYS A 117 8.83 -19.93 18.75
C LYS A 117 8.17 -21.12 19.43
N LYS A 118 8.64 -21.47 20.64
CA LYS A 118 7.94 -22.42 21.51
C LYS A 118 6.57 -21.82 21.84
N ASN A 119 5.52 -22.58 21.57
CA ASN A 119 4.16 -22.23 21.98
C ASN A 119 4.13 -21.98 23.50
N PRO A 120 3.37 -20.99 23.98
CA PRO A 120 3.22 -20.77 25.41
C PRO A 120 2.70 -22.05 26.05
N ARG A 121 3.42 -22.55 27.06
CA ARG A 121 2.96 -23.71 27.83
C ARG A 121 1.72 -23.28 28.59
N GLU A 122 0.64 -24.02 28.43
CA GLU A 122 -0.55 -23.87 29.25
C GLU A 122 -0.16 -24.21 30.70
N ILE A 123 -0.18 -23.21 31.58
CA ILE A 123 0.10 -23.39 33.00
C ILE A 123 -1.24 -23.70 33.67
N VAL A 124 -1.48 -24.98 33.97
CA VAL A 124 -2.65 -25.41 34.73
C VAL A 124 -2.30 -25.29 36.20
N VAL A 125 -2.75 -24.20 36.83
CA VAL A 125 -2.60 -24.00 38.28
C VAL A 125 -3.54 -24.97 38.99
N ARG A 126 -3.00 -25.83 39.86
CA ARG A 126 -3.78 -26.77 40.66
C ARG A 126 -4.05 -26.18 42.04
N ALA A 127 -5.14 -26.59 42.68
CA ALA A 127 -5.52 -26.08 44.00
C ALA A 127 -4.45 -26.34 45.09
N ASP A 128 -3.55 -27.30 44.85
CA ASP A 128 -2.44 -27.65 45.74
C ASP A 128 -1.16 -26.84 45.48
N ASP A 129 -1.16 -25.86 44.55
CA ASP A 129 0.05 -25.07 44.26
C ASP A 129 0.42 -24.15 45.44
N PRO A 130 1.63 -24.28 46.03
CA PRO A 130 2.02 -23.57 47.25
C PRO A 130 2.15 -22.05 47.07
N PHE A 131 2.15 -21.55 45.83
CA PHE A 131 2.15 -20.13 45.50
C PHE A 131 0.76 -19.48 45.60
N TYR A 132 -0.30 -20.23 45.94
CA TYR A 132 -1.67 -19.71 45.97
C TYR A 132 -2.16 -19.24 47.35
N CYS A 133 -1.42 -19.52 48.43
CA CYS A 133 -1.74 -19.02 49.76
C CYS A 133 -0.59 -18.20 50.33
N SER A 134 -0.59 -16.90 50.02
CA SER A 134 0.15 -15.87 50.75
C SER A 134 -0.72 -14.63 50.91
#